data_AF-A0AAW2H392-F1
#
_entry.id   AF-A0AAW2H392-F1
#
_cell.length_a   1.000
_cell.length_b   1.000
_cell.length_c   1.000
_cell.angle_alpha   90.00
_cell.angle_beta   90.00
_cell.angle_gamma   90.00
#
_symmetry.space_group_name_H-M   'P 1'
#
loop_
_entity.id
_entity.type
_entity.pdbx_description
1 polymer ?
#
loop_
_entity_poly.entity_id
_entity_poly.type
_entity_poly.pdbx_seq_one_letter_code
_entity_poly.pdbx_strand_id
1 'polypeptide(L)'
;MHSHSHDLFDLMDCFSSFLTQVKFSIKLIIFWANERKFLEILTMMAEDWNDCVNSDVNMRETAYKAKLADRITNALFTLHTLTIVAYSIGIFLTDVDVVNQSELPLLLKVELPVDINTKRMYKTLLAMQFVHLIMSGCGTGLLNALLLTLTLHVGGQMDILRCWLNDLVPKENEERSESIVAMTNKIIRKHQKVISFSEYIEDLYTYIALVQFTSNTVLICSLGFLIVTAIGSPDATEHIVRSLLFYTVTNLEAFIFCFAGEYLKNKSKAIGNAAYNSAWYEMKPENSRNLIFLILRAQKQLTLTVGKIMDLSLESFTSIMKASGSYLSVLLAMQ
;
A
#
# COMPACT_ATOMS: atom_id res chain seq x y z
N MET A 1 3.98 24.22 14.66
CA MET A 1 3.14 24.76 13.56
C MET A 1 2.84 26.20 13.92
N HIS A 2 3.52 27.16 13.28
CA HIS A 2 3.28 28.57 13.55
C HIS A 2 2.12 29.10 12.68
N SER A 3 1.27 29.87 13.32
CA SER A 3 0.12 30.63 12.83
C SER A 3 0.54 31.99 12.22
N HIS A 4 1.58 32.02 11.38
CA HIS A 4 2.04 33.27 10.74
C HIS A 4 2.53 33.10 9.30
N SER A 5 1.94 32.20 8.50
CA SER A 5 2.01 32.37 7.04
C SER A 5 0.80 33.19 6.61
N HIS A 6 1.04 34.40 6.11
CA HIS A 6 0.02 35.19 5.41
C HIS A 6 -0.38 34.53 4.07
N ASP A 7 0.34 33.49 3.64
CA ASP A 7 0.05 32.69 2.46
C ASP A 7 -0.50 31.30 2.83
N LEU A 8 -1.66 30.96 2.25
CA LEU A 8 -2.35 29.69 2.41
C LEU A 8 -1.57 28.53 1.77
N PHE A 9 -0.86 28.78 0.66
CA PHE A 9 -0.07 27.76 -0.04
C PHE A 9 1.05 27.23 0.86
N ASP A 10 1.73 28.15 1.54
CA ASP A 10 2.81 27.84 2.48
C ASP A 10 2.34 27.03 3.69
N LEU A 11 1.19 27.39 4.26
CA LEU A 11 0.59 26.65 5.37
C LEU A 11 0.31 25.20 4.95
N MET A 12 -0.26 25.03 3.76
CA MET A 12 -0.65 23.72 3.25
C MET A 12 0.56 22.85 2.92
N ASP A 13 1.63 23.46 2.41
CA ASP A 13 2.89 22.77 2.15
C ASP A 13 3.52 22.24 3.44
N CYS A 14 3.49 23.04 4.51
CA CYS A 14 3.93 22.62 5.84
C CYS A 14 3.05 21.48 6.36
N PHE A 15 1.72 21.64 6.23
CA PHE A 15 0.75 20.67 6.72
C PHE A 15 0.83 19.33 5.97
N SER A 16 0.99 19.37 4.65
CA SER A 16 1.14 18.17 3.80
C SER A 16 2.44 17.42 4.09
N SER A 17 3.53 18.16 4.26
CA SER A 17 4.82 17.59 4.66
C SER A 17 4.74 16.97 6.06
N PHE A 18 4.11 17.66 7.01
CA PHE A 18 3.88 17.16 8.38
C PHE A 18 3.06 15.86 8.37
N LEU A 19 1.92 15.84 7.69
CA LEU A 19 1.08 14.65 7.58
C LEU A 19 1.84 13.48 6.94
N THR A 20 2.69 13.75 5.94
CA THR A 20 3.53 12.72 5.33
C THR A 20 4.50 12.10 6.34
N GLN A 21 5.15 12.90 7.18
CA GLN A 21 6.04 12.40 8.22
C GLN A 21 5.29 11.65 9.34
N VAL A 22 4.09 12.12 9.70
CA VAL A 22 3.21 11.43 10.65
C VAL A 22 2.80 10.06 10.11
N LYS A 23 2.38 9.97 8.85
CA LYS A 23 2.07 8.69 8.18
C LYS A 23 3.26 7.73 8.23
N PHE A 24 4.45 8.20 7.86
CA PHE A 24 5.66 7.37 7.85
C PHE A 24 6.03 6.88 9.26
N SER A 25 6.04 7.79 10.24
CA SER A 25 6.38 7.46 11.63
C SER A 25 5.39 6.45 12.22
N ILE A 26 4.09 6.64 11.99
CA ILE A 26 3.07 5.69 12.45
C ILE A 26 3.24 4.32 11.80
N LYS A 27 3.56 4.26 10.49
CA LYS A 27 3.86 2.99 9.81
C LYS A 27 5.00 2.26 10.51
N LEU A 28 6.12 2.94 10.79
CA LEU A 28 7.26 2.33 11.50
C LEU A 28 6.87 1.84 12.90
N ILE A 29 6.11 2.63 13.66
CA ILE A 29 5.66 2.25 15.01
C ILE A 29 4.77 1.00 14.96
N ILE A 30 3.82 0.93 14.01
CA ILE A 30 2.92 -0.22 13.87
C ILE A 30 3.70 -1.47 13.46
N PHE A 31 4.64 -1.35 12.51
CA PHE A 31 5.49 -2.46 12.11
C PHE A 31 6.35 -2.98 13.26
N TRP A 32 6.95 -2.06 14.02
CA TRP A 32 7.73 -2.41 15.21
C TRP A 32 6.87 -3.09 16.27
N ALA A 33 5.69 -2.56 16.57
CA ALA A 33 4.76 -3.16 17.54
C ALA A 33 4.27 -4.56 17.11
N ASN A 34 4.26 -4.85 15.81
CA ASN A 34 3.83 -6.13 15.25
C ASN A 34 4.98 -6.95 14.65
N GLU A 35 6.22 -6.69 15.07
CA GLU A 35 7.43 -7.33 14.53
C GLU A 35 7.33 -8.86 14.50
N ARG A 36 6.79 -9.47 15.56
CA ARG A 36 6.60 -10.93 15.62
C ARG A 36 5.70 -11.45 14.50
N LYS A 37 4.58 -10.77 14.24
CA LYS A 37 3.66 -11.14 13.14
C LYS A 37 4.34 -10.97 11.79
N PHE A 38 5.13 -9.91 11.62
CA PHE A 38 5.89 -9.69 10.41
C PHE A 38 6.94 -10.79 10.17
N LEU A 39 7.66 -11.22 11.22
CA LEU A 39 8.59 -12.35 11.13
C LEU A 39 7.89 -13.67 10.77
N GLU A 40 6.72 -13.94 11.33
CA GLU A 40 5.90 -15.12 10.95
C GLU A 40 5.49 -15.09 9.47
N ILE A 41 5.11 -13.92 8.94
CA ILE A 41 4.85 -13.75 7.50
C ILE A 41 6.06 -14.15 6.68
N LEU A 42 7.25 -13.64 7.03
CA LEU A 42 8.48 -13.94 6.28
C LEU A 42 8.84 -15.43 6.35
N THR A 43 8.68 -16.07 7.51
CA THR A 43 8.89 -17.50 7.68
C THR A 43 7.93 -18.31 6.80
N MET A 44 6.63 -17.97 6.80
CA MET A 44 5.67 -18.64 5.93
C MET A 44 5.97 -18.46 4.44
N MET A 45 6.46 -17.28 4.02
CA MET A 45 6.91 -17.03 2.64
C MET A 45 8.10 -17.91 2.27
N ALA A 46 9.09 -18.03 3.17
CA ALA A 46 10.28 -18.86 2.95
C ALA A 46 9.91 -20.35 2.83
N GLU A 47 9.02 -20.84 3.69
CA GLU A 47 8.47 -22.19 3.59
C GLU A 47 7.71 -22.42 2.27
N ASP A 48 6.85 -21.47 1.86
CA ASP A 48 6.11 -21.58 0.61
C ASP A 48 7.06 -21.67 -0.59
N TRP A 49 8.17 -20.93 -0.57
CA TRP A 49 9.18 -20.98 -1.62
C TRP A 49 9.86 -22.35 -1.69
N ASN A 50 10.25 -22.90 -0.54
CA ASN A 50 10.83 -24.24 -0.44
C ASN A 50 9.88 -25.32 -0.96
N ASP A 51 8.59 -25.22 -0.65
CA ASP A 51 7.56 -26.15 -1.14
C ASP A 51 7.37 -26.08 -2.66
N CYS A 52 7.58 -24.91 -3.28
CA CYS A 52 7.42 -24.71 -4.72
C CYS A 52 8.54 -25.33 -5.57
N VAL A 53 9.72 -25.59 -4.99
CA VAL A 53 10.87 -26.17 -5.71
C VAL A 53 10.54 -27.52 -6.36
N ASN A 54 9.59 -28.26 -5.79
CA ASN A 54 9.25 -29.60 -6.27
C ASN A 54 8.19 -29.62 -7.39
N SER A 55 7.72 -28.47 -7.88
CA SER A 55 6.71 -28.39 -8.95
C SER A 55 6.95 -27.20 -9.88
N ASP A 56 7.21 -27.48 -11.15
CA ASP A 56 7.49 -26.47 -12.18
C ASP A 56 6.35 -25.44 -12.32
N VAL A 57 5.10 -25.88 -12.18
CA VAL A 57 3.92 -25.00 -12.24
C VAL A 57 3.90 -24.04 -11.05
N ASN A 58 4.07 -24.57 -9.84
CA ASN A 58 4.08 -23.76 -8.61
C ASN A 58 5.25 -22.76 -8.61
N MET A 59 6.43 -23.21 -9.05
CA MET A 59 7.61 -22.37 -9.20
C MET A 59 7.38 -21.24 -10.20
N ARG A 60 6.82 -21.54 -11.38
CA ARG A 60 6.53 -20.54 -12.41
C ARG A 60 5.53 -19.49 -11.93
N GLU A 61 4.47 -19.91 -11.25
CA GLU A 61 3.45 -19.01 -10.71
C GLU A 61 4.01 -18.09 -9.64
N THR A 62 4.75 -18.64 -8.67
CA THR A 62 5.37 -17.86 -7.59
C THR A 62 6.44 -16.91 -8.11
N ALA A 63 7.29 -17.35 -9.04
CA ALA A 63 8.32 -16.52 -9.67
C ALA A 63 7.73 -15.38 -10.51
N TYR A 64 6.61 -15.61 -11.20
CA TYR A 64 5.91 -14.56 -11.94
C TYR A 64 5.39 -13.46 -11.00
N LYS A 65 4.77 -13.82 -9.87
CA LYS A 65 4.31 -12.85 -8.87
C LYS A 65 5.46 -12.08 -8.24
N ALA A 66 6.56 -12.75 -7.92
CA ALA A 66 7.76 -12.13 -7.37
C ALA A 66 8.36 -11.09 -8.34
N LYS A 67 8.49 -11.43 -9.64
CA LYS A 67 8.96 -10.49 -10.68
C LYS A 67 8.01 -9.31 -10.89
N LEU A 68 6.70 -9.52 -10.75
CA LEU A 68 5.72 -8.44 -10.81
C LEU A 68 5.86 -7.51 -9.60
N ALA A 69 5.98 -8.07 -8.40
CA ALA A 69 6.18 -7.32 -7.17
C ALA A 69 7.48 -6.51 -7.20
N ASP A 70 8.57 -7.08 -7.71
CA ASP A 70 9.85 -6.38 -7.88
C ASP A 70 9.73 -5.17 -8.83
N ARG A 71 9.10 -5.36 -10.00
CA ARG A 71 8.85 -4.26 -10.94
C ARG A 71 8.01 -3.13 -10.34
N ILE A 72 6.96 -3.49 -9.61
CA ILE A 72 6.11 -2.50 -8.92
C ILE A 72 6.90 -1.78 -7.83
N THR A 73 7.68 -2.51 -7.03
CA THR A 73 8.52 -1.94 -5.97
C THR A 73 9.50 -0.93 -6.54
N ASN A 74 10.20 -1.29 -7.62
CA ASN A 74 11.14 -0.41 -8.30
C ASN A 74 10.43 0.82 -8.89
N ALA A 75 9.23 0.66 -9.47
CA ALA A 75 8.44 1.78 -9.96
C ALA A 75 7.98 2.74 -8.85
N LEU A 76 7.60 2.22 -7.68
CA LEU A 76 7.22 3.06 -6.54
C LEU A 76 8.42 3.80 -5.97
N PHE A 77 9.57 3.12 -5.83
CA PHE A 77 10.80 3.72 -5.35
C PHE A 77 11.30 4.84 -6.29
N THR A 78 11.28 4.60 -7.60
CA THR A 78 11.67 5.63 -8.59
C THR A 78 10.71 6.80 -8.58
N LEU A 79 9.40 6.57 -8.47
CA LEU A 79 8.41 7.63 -8.39
C LEU A 79 8.61 8.52 -7.16
N HIS A 80 8.73 7.93 -5.96
CA HIS A 80 8.97 8.70 -4.73
C HIS A 80 10.28 9.49 -4.80
N THR A 81 11.36 8.87 -5.29
CA THR A 81 12.65 9.54 -5.44
C THR A 81 12.55 10.69 -6.44
N LEU A 82 11.92 10.47 -7.60
CA LEU A 82 11.75 11.49 -8.63
C LEU A 82 10.95 12.68 -8.12
N THR A 83 9.85 12.45 -7.40
CA THR A 83 9.04 13.52 -6.81
C THR A 83 9.85 14.37 -5.83
N ILE A 84 10.66 13.75 -4.97
CA ILE A 84 11.49 14.48 -3.99
C ILE A 84 12.60 15.26 -4.70
N VAL A 85 13.25 14.69 -5.71
CA VAL A 85 14.28 15.39 -6.49
C VAL A 85 13.68 16.57 -7.24
N ALA A 86 12.53 16.38 -7.91
CA ALA A 86 11.82 17.45 -8.61
C ALA A 86 11.37 18.57 -7.66
N TYR A 87 10.90 18.22 -6.46
CA TYR A 87 10.57 19.17 -5.41
C TYR A 87 11.79 19.96 -4.91
N SER A 88 12.94 19.29 -4.78
CA SER A 88 14.12 19.87 -4.14
C SER A 88 14.98 20.73 -5.08
N ILE A 89 14.95 20.45 -6.39
CA ILE A 89 15.87 21.05 -7.34
C ILE A 89 15.74 22.58 -7.42
N GLY A 90 14.52 23.12 -7.34
CA GLY A 90 14.28 24.57 -7.36
C GLY A 90 14.97 25.29 -6.21
N ILE A 91 14.89 24.71 -5.00
CA ILE A 91 15.52 25.29 -3.80
C ILE A 91 17.05 25.22 -3.88
N PHE A 92 17.61 24.12 -4.39
CA PHE A 92 19.06 23.99 -4.56
C PHE A 92 19.65 24.95 -5.60
N LEU A 93 18.88 25.32 -6.63
CA LEU A 93 19.31 26.22 -7.69
C LEU A 93 19.17 27.71 -7.33
N THR A 94 18.43 28.02 -6.26
CA THR A 94 18.24 29.41 -5.81
C THR A 94 19.52 29.93 -5.16
N ASP A 95 20.08 31.04 -5.67
CA ASP A 95 21.20 31.73 -5.01
C ASP A 95 20.65 32.68 -3.94
N VAL A 96 20.91 32.34 -2.68
CA VAL A 96 20.34 33.01 -1.49
C VAL A 96 21.43 33.82 -0.80
N ASP A 97 21.14 35.09 -0.50
CA ASP A 97 21.96 35.92 0.37
C ASP A 97 21.57 35.70 1.83
N VAL A 98 22.24 34.73 2.46
CA VAL A 98 21.95 34.23 3.81
C VAL A 98 22.04 35.33 4.89
N VAL A 99 22.76 36.42 4.65
CA VAL A 99 22.95 37.48 5.66
C VAL A 99 21.84 38.52 5.64
N ASN A 100 21.29 38.82 4.45
CA ASN A 100 20.36 39.93 4.27
C ASN A 100 18.89 39.50 4.10
N GLN A 101 18.63 38.20 3.95
CA GLN A 101 17.29 37.68 3.68
C GLN A 101 16.58 37.28 4.97
N SER A 102 15.37 37.83 5.18
CA SER A 102 14.55 37.58 6.38
C SER A 102 13.95 36.17 6.43
N GLU A 103 13.69 35.56 5.28
CA GLU A 103 13.20 34.17 5.17
C GLU A 103 14.05 33.38 4.18
N LEU A 104 14.67 32.30 4.67
CA LEU A 104 15.43 31.38 3.82
C LEU A 104 14.52 30.29 3.23
N PRO A 105 14.65 29.97 1.93
CA PRO A 105 13.92 28.86 1.34
C PRO A 105 14.44 27.53 1.90
N LEU A 106 13.57 26.77 2.57
CA LEU A 106 13.89 25.45 3.14
C LEU A 106 13.00 24.39 2.50
N LEU A 107 13.52 23.16 2.37
CA LEU A 107 12.75 22.01 1.87
C LEU A 107 11.62 21.65 2.84
N LEU A 108 11.92 21.73 4.13
CA LEU A 108 10.92 21.65 5.20
C LEU A 108 10.96 22.99 5.93
N LYS A 109 9.86 23.74 5.84
CA LYS A 109 9.65 24.98 6.58
C LYS A 109 9.53 24.65 8.07
N VAL A 110 10.65 24.78 8.78
CA VAL A 110 10.81 24.42 10.20
C VAL A 110 11.50 25.58 10.90
N GLU A 111 10.97 25.98 12.05
CA GLU A 111 11.64 26.90 12.96
C GLU A 111 12.77 26.18 13.67
N LEU A 112 13.99 26.71 13.51
CA LEU A 112 15.17 26.17 14.16
C LEU A 112 15.54 27.08 15.33
N PRO A 113 15.96 26.51 16.48
CA PRO A 113 16.43 27.27 17.62
C PRO A 113 17.82 27.91 17.39
N VAL A 114 18.37 27.83 16.17
CA VAL A 114 19.71 28.28 15.80
C VAL A 114 19.62 29.19 14.59
N ASP A 115 20.20 30.38 14.71
CA ASP A 115 20.26 31.35 13.61
C ASP A 115 21.21 30.87 12.50
N ILE A 116 20.69 30.84 11.27
CA ILE A 116 21.44 30.40 10.09
C ILE A 116 22.25 31.59 9.55
N ASN A 117 23.43 31.82 10.12
CA ASN A 117 24.22 33.03 9.82
C ASN A 117 25.28 32.83 8.73
N THR A 118 25.45 31.62 8.20
CA THR A 118 26.46 31.33 7.17
C THR A 118 25.92 30.45 6.04
N LYS A 119 26.39 30.71 4.81
CA LYS A 119 26.08 29.90 3.61
C LYS A 119 26.44 28.42 3.79
N ARG A 120 27.47 28.11 4.59
CA ARG A 120 27.85 26.73 4.93
C ARG A 120 26.79 26.06 5.79
N MET A 121 26.35 26.70 6.87
CA MET A 121 25.29 26.15 7.74
C MET A 121 23.99 25.92 6.97
N TYR A 122 23.58 26.89 6.14
CA TYR A 122 22.41 26.77 5.27
C TYR A 122 22.50 25.55 4.34
N LYS A 123 23.60 25.39 3.60
CA LYS A 123 23.81 24.24 2.70
C LYS A 123 23.85 22.90 3.45
N THR A 124 24.46 22.85 4.63
CA THR A 124 24.49 21.64 5.46
C THR A 124 23.10 21.26 5.93
N LEU A 125 22.31 22.23 6.41
CA LEU A 125 20.91 22.01 6.79
C LEU A 125 20.07 21.50 5.61
N LEU A 126 20.21 22.15 4.45
CA LEU A 126 19.48 21.77 3.23
C LEU A 126 19.81 20.33 2.81
N ALA A 127 21.09 19.94 2.88
CA ALA A 127 21.51 18.57 2.61
C ALA A 127 20.92 17.57 3.63
N MET A 128 20.87 17.91 4.93
CA MET A 128 20.25 17.08 5.95
C MET A 128 18.74 16.90 5.70
N GLN A 129 18.02 17.98 5.38
CA GLN A 129 16.60 17.91 5.05
C GLN A 129 16.33 17.06 3.80
N PHE A 130 17.16 17.20 2.77
CA PHE A 130 17.07 16.40 1.54
C PHE A 130 17.26 14.91 1.81
N VAL A 131 18.30 14.53 2.57
CA VAL A 131 18.54 13.13 2.95
C VAL A 131 17.36 12.59 3.77
N HIS A 132 16.84 13.37 4.72
CA HIS A 132 15.68 12.99 5.52
C HIS A 132 14.44 12.75 4.66
N LEU A 133 14.15 13.64 3.70
CA LEU A 133 13.03 13.49 2.78
C LEU A 133 13.17 12.23 1.91
N ILE A 134 14.35 11.99 1.32
CA ILE A 134 14.61 10.76 0.55
C ILE A 134 14.39 9.53 1.41
N MET A 135 14.94 9.49 2.63
CA MET A 135 14.78 8.33 3.51
C MET A 135 13.31 8.08 3.88
N SER A 136 12.56 9.13 4.20
CA SER A 136 11.13 9.04 4.53
C SER A 136 10.27 8.62 3.33
N GLY A 137 10.53 9.20 2.15
CA GLY A 137 9.83 8.86 0.91
C GLY A 137 10.11 7.43 0.45
N CYS A 138 11.39 7.04 0.41
CA CYS A 138 11.80 5.67 0.07
C CYS A 138 11.27 4.64 1.08
N GLY A 139 11.31 4.96 2.38
CA GLY A 139 10.76 4.11 3.43
C GLY A 139 9.24 3.95 3.29
N THR A 140 8.52 5.02 2.98
CA THR A 140 7.07 4.96 2.71
C THR A 140 6.76 4.11 1.48
N GLY A 141 7.50 4.32 0.38
CA GLY A 141 7.39 3.54 -0.84
C GLY A 141 7.65 2.05 -0.59
N LEU A 142 8.67 1.72 0.19
CA LEU A 142 9.01 0.34 0.57
C LEU A 142 7.88 -0.34 1.34
N LEU A 143 7.30 0.33 2.35
CA LEU A 143 6.21 -0.24 3.14
C LEU A 143 4.93 -0.41 2.31
N ASN A 144 4.63 0.50 1.38
CA ASN A 144 3.51 0.32 0.46
C ASN A 144 3.76 -0.81 -0.55
N ALA A 145 5.00 -0.93 -1.05
CA ALA A 145 5.40 -2.00 -1.95
C ALA A 145 5.38 -3.38 -1.27
N LEU A 146 5.73 -3.42 0.02
CA LEU A 146 5.63 -4.62 0.84
C LEU A 146 4.18 -5.12 0.91
N LEU A 147 3.18 -4.25 1.12
CA LEU A 147 1.77 -4.65 1.09
C LEU A 147 1.39 -5.37 -0.21
N LEU A 148 1.78 -4.78 -1.35
CA LEU A 148 1.53 -5.39 -2.66
C LEU A 148 2.26 -6.71 -2.82
N THR A 149 3.51 -6.79 -2.38
CA THR A 149 4.32 -8.00 -2.45
C THR A 149 3.67 -9.14 -1.66
N LEU A 150 3.26 -8.89 -0.42
CA LEU A 150 2.59 -9.86 0.43
C LEU A 150 1.25 -10.30 -0.19
N THR A 151 0.48 -9.35 -0.72
CA THR A 151 -0.82 -9.61 -1.35
C THR A 151 -0.70 -10.39 -2.66
N LEU A 152 0.31 -10.10 -3.47
CA LEU A 152 0.62 -10.83 -4.70
C LEU A 152 1.15 -12.23 -4.39
N HIS A 153 1.98 -12.38 -3.35
CA HIS A 153 2.47 -13.69 -2.89
C HIS A 153 1.31 -14.58 -2.49
N VAL A 154 0.47 -14.13 -1.54
CA VAL A 154 -0.66 -14.93 -1.08
C VAL A 154 -1.65 -15.20 -2.22
N GLY A 155 -1.88 -14.24 -3.13
CA GLY A 155 -2.68 -14.46 -4.32
C GLY A 155 -2.09 -15.53 -5.27
N GLY A 156 -0.77 -15.63 -5.37
CA GLY A 156 -0.10 -16.74 -6.06
C GLY A 156 -0.33 -18.08 -5.37
N GLN A 157 -0.24 -18.12 -4.03
CA GLN A 157 -0.55 -19.33 -3.25
C GLN A 157 -2.03 -19.75 -3.41
N MET A 158 -2.95 -18.80 -3.55
CA MET A 158 -4.36 -19.07 -3.87
C MET A 158 -4.54 -19.63 -5.29
N ASP A 159 -3.76 -19.15 -6.26
CA ASP A 159 -3.81 -19.68 -7.63
C ASP A 159 -3.26 -21.13 -7.68
N ILE A 160 -2.18 -21.44 -6.96
CA ILE A 160 -1.66 -22.81 -6.80
C ILE A 160 -2.71 -23.72 -6.17
N LEU A 161 -3.35 -23.27 -5.09
CA LEU A 161 -4.45 -23.99 -4.44
C LEU A 161 -5.60 -24.26 -5.41
N ARG A 162 -5.90 -23.31 -6.30
CA ARG A 162 -6.91 -23.46 -7.35
C ARG A 162 -6.55 -24.54 -8.36
N CYS A 163 -5.29 -24.59 -8.79
CA CYS A 163 -4.81 -25.66 -9.67
C CYS A 163 -4.98 -27.03 -8.99
N TRP A 164 -4.60 -27.15 -7.72
CA TRP A 164 -4.77 -28.38 -6.95
C TRP A 164 -6.23 -28.81 -6.78
N LEU A 165 -7.15 -27.85 -6.62
CA LEU A 165 -8.58 -28.12 -6.56
C LEU A 165 -9.13 -28.61 -7.91
N ASN A 166 -8.69 -28.02 -9.02
CA ASN A 166 -9.12 -28.42 -10.36
C ASN A 166 -8.61 -29.82 -10.75
N ASP A 167 -7.42 -30.19 -10.27
CA ASP A 167 -6.78 -31.48 -10.54
C ASP A 167 -7.14 -32.56 -9.50
N LEU A 168 -8.03 -32.25 -8.54
CA LEU A 168 -8.30 -33.11 -7.38
C LEU A 168 -9.02 -34.41 -7.75
N VAL A 169 -9.93 -34.36 -8.73
CA VAL A 169 -10.66 -35.53 -9.22
C VAL A 169 -10.07 -35.91 -10.58
N PRO A 170 -9.35 -37.05 -10.68
CA PRO A 170 -8.78 -37.47 -11.95
C PRO A 170 -9.88 -37.79 -12.97
N LYS A 171 -9.63 -37.44 -14.22
CA LYS A 171 -10.44 -37.92 -15.35
C LYS A 171 -10.29 -39.44 -15.43
N GLU A 172 -11.38 -40.15 -15.72
CA GLU A 172 -11.52 -41.62 -15.66
C GLU A 172 -10.22 -42.39 -16.04
N ASN A 173 -9.86 -43.38 -15.19
CA ASN A 173 -8.80 -44.42 -15.32
C ASN A 173 -7.56 -44.36 -14.40
N GLU A 174 -7.49 -43.51 -13.36
CA GLU A 174 -6.43 -43.61 -12.33
C GLU A 174 -7.01 -43.88 -10.92
N GLU A 175 -7.17 -45.16 -10.58
CA GLU A 175 -7.49 -45.57 -9.21
C GLU A 175 -6.30 -45.35 -8.28
N ARG A 176 -6.37 -44.31 -7.45
CA ARG A 176 -5.57 -44.25 -6.21
C ARG A 176 -6.27 -43.50 -5.09
N SER A 177 -7.21 -44.17 -4.41
CA SER A 177 -7.99 -43.61 -3.30
C SER A 177 -7.14 -43.00 -2.18
N GLU A 178 -5.95 -43.54 -1.89
CA GLU A 178 -5.01 -43.00 -0.89
C GLU A 178 -4.39 -41.66 -1.34
N SER A 179 -4.18 -41.48 -2.66
CA SER A 179 -3.65 -40.24 -3.25
C SER A 179 -4.63 -39.07 -3.06
N ILE A 180 -5.94 -39.34 -3.23
CA ILE A 180 -6.99 -38.33 -3.10
C ILE A 180 -7.13 -37.81 -1.67
N VAL A 181 -7.05 -38.70 -0.66
CA VAL A 181 -7.09 -38.31 0.76
C VAL A 181 -5.89 -37.43 1.11
N ALA A 182 -4.68 -37.85 0.71
CA ALA A 182 -3.45 -37.09 0.93
C ALA A 182 -3.50 -35.71 0.25
N MET A 183 -4.00 -35.64 -0.99
CA MET A 183 -4.15 -34.40 -1.73
C MET A 183 -5.19 -33.47 -1.12
N THR A 184 -6.35 -34.00 -0.70
CA THR A 184 -7.40 -33.25 0.00
C THR A 184 -6.86 -32.63 1.29
N ASN A 185 -6.12 -33.40 2.10
CA ASN A 185 -5.48 -32.91 3.31
C ASN A 185 -4.44 -31.81 3.02
N LYS A 186 -3.67 -31.95 1.93
CA LYS A 186 -2.70 -30.94 1.49
C LYS A 186 -3.38 -29.63 1.09
N ILE A 187 -4.48 -29.70 0.34
CA ILE A 187 -5.32 -28.57 -0.05
C ILE A 187 -5.86 -27.84 1.18
N ILE A 188 -6.42 -28.57 2.16
CA ILE A 188 -6.99 -27.98 3.38
C ILE A 188 -5.90 -27.27 4.19
N ARG A 189 -4.74 -27.90 4.40
CA ARG A 189 -3.61 -27.28 5.11
C ARG A 189 -3.11 -26.03 4.41
N LYS A 190 -3.01 -26.05 3.08
CA LYS A 190 -2.61 -24.87 2.30
C LYS A 190 -3.65 -23.75 2.38
N HIS A 191 -4.94 -24.07 2.32
CA HIS A 191 -6.01 -23.08 2.51
C HIS A 191 -5.97 -22.44 3.90
N GLN A 192 -5.73 -23.23 4.95
CA GLN A 192 -5.54 -22.72 6.32
C GLN A 192 -4.32 -21.79 6.40
N LYS A 193 -3.18 -22.17 5.82
CA LYS A 193 -1.99 -21.32 5.76
C LYS A 193 -2.26 -20.00 5.03
N VAL A 194 -2.98 -20.04 3.91
CA VAL A 194 -3.41 -18.84 3.16
C VAL A 194 -4.31 -17.92 3.99
N ILE A 195 -5.26 -18.49 4.75
CA ILE A 195 -6.13 -17.74 5.66
C ILE A 195 -5.28 -17.04 6.72
N SER A 196 -4.43 -17.78 7.45
CA SER A 196 -3.57 -17.21 8.48
C SER A 196 -2.63 -16.14 7.94
N PHE A 197 -2.01 -16.38 6.77
CA PHE A 197 -1.17 -15.38 6.10
C PHE A 197 -1.92 -14.07 5.83
N SER A 198 -3.15 -14.17 5.33
CA SER A 198 -3.99 -13.01 5.04
C SER A 198 -4.40 -12.27 6.32
N GLU A 199 -4.69 -12.99 7.41
CA GLU A 199 -5.00 -12.41 8.72
C GLU A 199 -3.79 -11.64 9.28
N TYR A 200 -2.56 -12.15 9.11
CA TYR A 200 -1.37 -11.42 9.51
C TYR A 200 -1.12 -10.15 8.68
N ILE A 201 -1.36 -10.18 7.35
CA ILE A 201 -1.30 -8.95 6.53
C ILE A 201 -2.32 -7.93 7.06
N GLU A 202 -3.55 -8.36 7.29
CA GLU A 202 -4.62 -7.51 7.79
C GLU A 202 -4.26 -6.90 9.16
N ASP A 203 -3.68 -7.68 10.07
CA ASP A 203 -3.23 -7.17 11.36
C ASP A 203 -2.11 -6.13 11.26
N LEU A 204 -1.20 -6.26 10.28
CA LEU A 204 -0.14 -5.28 10.04
C LEU A 204 -0.68 -3.98 9.44
N TYR A 205 -1.63 -4.07 8.50
CA TYR A 205 -2.01 -2.94 7.67
C TYR A 205 -3.34 -2.28 8.03
N THR A 206 -4.20 -2.89 8.85
CA THR A 206 -5.54 -2.33 9.11
C THR A 206 -5.51 -0.93 9.72
N TYR A 207 -4.65 -0.68 10.72
CA TYR A 207 -4.50 0.64 11.34
C TYR A 207 -3.60 1.59 10.53
N ILE A 208 -2.67 1.05 9.75
CA ILE A 208 -1.92 1.84 8.76
C ILE A 208 -2.89 2.41 7.73
N ALA A 209 -3.82 1.59 7.22
CA ALA A 209 -4.86 2.00 6.30
C ALA A 209 -5.75 3.07 6.92
N LEU A 210 -6.16 2.91 8.19
CA LEU A 210 -6.96 3.93 8.88
C LEU A 210 -6.31 5.32 8.85
N VAL A 211 -5.02 5.39 9.21
CA VAL A 211 -4.27 6.65 9.21
C VAL A 211 -4.06 7.16 7.78
N GLN A 212 -3.77 6.26 6.83
CA GLN A 212 -3.60 6.59 5.41
C GLN A 212 -4.87 7.25 4.87
N PHE A 213 -6.04 6.64 5.05
CA PHE A 213 -7.30 7.14 4.49
C PHE A 213 -7.81 8.39 5.19
N THR A 214 -7.69 8.47 6.52
CA THR A 214 -8.05 9.69 7.26
C THR A 214 -7.21 10.88 6.81
N SER A 215 -5.90 10.69 6.69
CA SER A 215 -4.99 11.74 6.20
C SER A 215 -5.26 12.08 4.73
N ASN A 216 -5.52 11.07 3.90
CA ASN A 216 -5.77 11.25 2.48
C ASN A 216 -7.03 12.09 2.20
N THR A 217 -8.12 11.88 2.94
CA THR A 217 -9.34 12.70 2.78
C THR A 217 -9.06 14.18 3.01
N VAL A 218 -8.31 14.53 4.07
CA VAL A 218 -7.94 15.92 4.36
C VAL A 218 -6.98 16.48 3.30
N LEU A 219 -5.99 15.70 2.87
CA LEU A 219 -5.03 16.13 1.85
C LEU A 219 -5.68 16.35 0.49
N ILE A 220 -6.55 15.44 0.03
CA ILE A 220 -7.17 15.54 -1.29
C ILE A 220 -8.06 16.78 -1.39
N CYS A 221 -8.92 17.05 -0.39
CA CYS A 221 -9.79 18.22 -0.45
C CYS A 221 -8.97 19.52 -0.38
N SER A 222 -7.95 19.56 0.47
CA SER A 222 -7.13 20.75 0.66
C SER A 222 -6.21 21.04 -0.54
N LEU A 223 -5.54 20.04 -1.09
CA LEU A 223 -4.72 20.17 -2.30
C LEU A 223 -5.58 20.48 -3.52
N GLY A 224 -6.77 19.87 -3.62
CA GLY A 224 -7.73 20.19 -4.67
C GLY A 224 -8.16 21.66 -4.62
N PHE A 225 -8.38 22.20 -3.42
CA PHE A 225 -8.73 23.60 -3.22
C PHE A 225 -7.59 24.50 -3.72
N LEU A 226 -6.36 24.24 -3.28
CA LEU A 226 -5.18 24.99 -3.73
C LEU A 226 -4.99 24.98 -5.25
N ILE A 227 -5.17 23.82 -5.88
CA ILE A 227 -5.03 23.69 -7.34
C ILE A 227 -6.02 24.63 -8.05
N VAL A 228 -7.27 24.69 -7.56
CA VAL A 228 -8.30 25.55 -8.17
C VAL A 228 -8.04 27.02 -7.88
N THR A 229 -7.68 27.38 -6.64
CA THR A 229 -7.46 28.79 -6.26
C THR A 229 -6.16 29.38 -6.83
N ALA A 230 -5.18 28.54 -7.18
CA ALA A 230 -3.95 28.99 -7.84
C ALA A 230 -4.19 29.48 -9.27
N ILE A 231 -5.29 29.08 -9.94
CA ILE A 231 -5.56 29.41 -11.34
C ILE A 231 -5.69 30.94 -11.48
N GLY A 232 -4.84 31.52 -12.34
CA GLY A 232 -4.83 32.96 -12.60
C GLY A 232 -3.95 33.80 -11.67
N SER A 233 -3.26 33.17 -10.70
CA SER A 233 -2.24 33.84 -9.88
C SER A 233 -0.91 34.02 -10.66
N PRO A 234 -0.06 35.00 -10.28
CA PRO A 234 1.24 35.22 -10.94
C PRO A 234 2.15 33.98 -10.94
N ASP A 235 2.11 33.20 -9.87
CA ASP A 235 2.93 31.99 -9.65
C ASP A 235 2.13 30.69 -9.83
N ALA A 236 1.01 30.75 -10.57
CA ALA A 236 0.06 29.64 -10.73
C ALA A 236 0.72 28.33 -11.14
N THR A 237 1.65 28.37 -12.10
CA THR A 237 2.29 27.15 -12.63
C THR A 237 3.06 26.41 -11.54
N GLU A 238 3.82 27.12 -10.71
CA GLU A 238 4.62 26.50 -9.64
C GLU A 238 3.72 25.86 -8.58
N HIS A 239 2.75 26.62 -8.06
CA HIS A 239 1.83 26.15 -7.03
C HIS A 239 0.96 24.97 -7.50
N ILE A 240 0.48 25.01 -8.76
CA ILE A 240 -0.32 23.92 -9.35
C ILE A 240 0.53 22.66 -9.51
N VAL A 241 1.73 22.76 -10.11
CA VAL A 241 2.59 21.59 -10.36
C VAL A 241 2.95 20.93 -9.02
N ARG A 242 3.35 21.72 -8.02
CA ARG A 242 3.69 21.23 -6.69
C ARG A 242 2.51 20.53 -6.01
N SER A 243 1.34 21.17 -6.00
CA SER A 243 0.12 20.60 -5.40
C SER A 243 -0.34 19.32 -6.11
N LEU A 244 -0.23 19.29 -7.45
CA LEU A 244 -0.61 18.14 -8.27
C LEU A 244 0.32 16.94 -8.04
N LEU A 245 1.61 17.17 -7.81
CA LEU A 245 2.56 16.10 -7.46
C LEU A 245 2.18 15.43 -6.13
N PHE A 246 1.95 16.21 -5.07
CA PHE A 246 1.50 15.69 -3.78
C PHE A 246 0.14 15.00 -3.88
N TYR A 247 -0.78 15.58 -4.65
CA TYR A 247 -2.09 14.99 -4.91
C TYR A 247 -1.96 13.61 -5.55
N THR A 248 -1.14 13.49 -6.60
CA THR A 248 -0.94 12.24 -7.34
C THR A 248 -0.31 11.16 -6.47
N VAL A 249 0.75 11.49 -5.72
CA VAL A 249 1.42 10.53 -4.84
C VAL A 249 0.47 10.04 -3.75
N THR A 250 -0.24 10.94 -3.06
CA THR A 250 -1.14 10.56 -1.96
C THR A 250 -2.31 9.69 -2.46
N ASN A 251 -2.86 10.00 -3.64
CA ASN A 251 -3.89 9.19 -4.28
C ASN A 251 -3.37 7.81 -4.71
N LEU A 252 -2.16 7.74 -5.26
CA LEU A 252 -1.55 6.47 -5.63
C LEU A 252 -1.35 5.59 -4.40
N GLU A 253 -0.88 6.15 -3.28
CA GLU A 253 -0.76 5.40 -2.03
C GLU A 253 -2.12 4.81 -1.60
N ALA A 254 -3.19 5.60 -1.60
CA ALA A 254 -4.52 5.10 -1.25
C ALA A 254 -5.03 4.03 -2.23
N PHE A 255 -4.79 4.21 -3.54
CA PHE A 255 -5.14 3.25 -4.57
C PHE A 255 -4.46 1.90 -4.33
N ILE A 256 -3.18 1.88 -3.94
CA ILE A 256 -2.42 0.65 -3.64
C ILE A 256 -3.12 -0.20 -2.57
N PHE A 257 -3.58 0.43 -1.48
CA PHE A 257 -4.28 -0.28 -0.40
C PHE A 257 -5.62 -0.88 -0.87
N CYS A 258 -6.40 -0.09 -1.60
CA CYS A 258 -7.68 -0.55 -2.15
C CYS A 258 -7.51 -1.64 -3.21
N PHE A 259 -6.49 -1.53 -4.07
CA PHE A 259 -6.15 -2.57 -5.03
C PHE A 259 -5.75 -3.87 -4.32
N ALA A 260 -4.92 -3.79 -3.27
CA ALA A 260 -4.52 -4.97 -2.50
C ALA A 260 -5.75 -5.67 -1.88
N GLY A 261 -6.64 -4.92 -1.23
CA GLY A 261 -7.86 -5.46 -0.63
C GLY A 261 -8.79 -6.10 -1.67
N GLU A 262 -9.05 -5.41 -2.79
CA GLU A 262 -9.88 -5.90 -3.89
C GLU A 262 -9.29 -7.18 -4.50
N TYR A 263 -7.98 -7.18 -4.74
CA TYR A 263 -7.25 -8.32 -5.29
C TYR A 263 -7.37 -9.56 -4.40
N LEU A 264 -7.12 -9.39 -3.10
CA LEU A 264 -7.19 -10.47 -2.12
C LEU A 264 -8.61 -11.04 -2.03
N LYS A 265 -9.62 -10.17 -1.97
CA LYS A 265 -11.04 -10.54 -1.91
C LYS A 265 -11.46 -11.36 -3.14
N ASN A 266 -11.05 -10.91 -4.33
CA ASN A 266 -11.37 -11.61 -5.58
C ASN A 266 -10.66 -12.97 -5.69
N LYS A 267 -9.39 -13.06 -5.29
CA LYS A 267 -8.65 -14.33 -5.26
C LYS A 267 -9.24 -15.32 -4.26
N SER A 268 -9.64 -14.84 -3.08
CA SER A 268 -10.31 -15.64 -2.07
C SER A 268 -11.65 -16.20 -2.57
N LYS A 269 -12.47 -15.39 -3.24
CA LYS A 269 -13.72 -15.83 -3.87
C LYS A 269 -13.49 -16.93 -4.92
N ALA A 270 -12.42 -16.81 -5.71
CA ALA A 270 -12.09 -17.79 -6.73
C ALA A 270 -11.76 -19.19 -6.18
N ILE A 271 -11.21 -19.29 -4.96
CA ILE A 271 -10.98 -20.58 -4.29
C ILE A 271 -12.32 -21.28 -4.03
N GLY A 272 -13.31 -20.57 -3.48
CA GLY A 272 -14.63 -21.13 -3.20
C GLY A 272 -15.31 -21.65 -4.46
N ASN A 273 -15.21 -20.90 -5.57
CA ASN A 273 -15.74 -21.32 -6.87
C ASN A 273 -15.05 -22.58 -7.40
N ALA A 274 -13.71 -22.65 -7.31
CA ALA A 274 -12.97 -23.81 -7.79
C ALA A 274 -13.25 -25.07 -6.96
N ALA A 275 -13.33 -24.92 -5.64
CA ALA A 275 -13.71 -26.02 -4.75
C ALA A 275 -15.13 -26.52 -5.01
N TYR A 276 -16.07 -25.61 -5.29
CA TYR A 276 -17.43 -25.99 -5.66
C TYR A 276 -17.46 -26.79 -6.99
N ASN A 277 -16.60 -26.42 -7.94
CA ASN A 277 -16.52 -27.04 -9.27
C ASN A 277 -15.65 -28.31 -9.33
N SER A 278 -15.01 -28.74 -8.23
CA SER A 278 -14.00 -29.81 -8.24
C SER A 278 -14.56 -31.25 -8.28
N ALA A 279 -15.70 -31.49 -8.94
CA ALA A 279 -16.40 -32.80 -9.01
C ALA A 279 -16.49 -33.56 -7.66
N TRP A 280 -16.53 -32.83 -6.54
CA TRP A 280 -16.41 -33.38 -5.19
C TRP A 280 -17.54 -34.35 -4.81
N TYR A 281 -18.67 -34.27 -5.51
CA TYR A 281 -19.82 -35.15 -5.36
C TYR A 281 -19.58 -36.56 -5.93
N GLU A 282 -18.54 -36.77 -6.72
CA GLU A 282 -18.12 -38.09 -7.24
C GLU A 282 -17.12 -38.79 -6.29
N MET A 283 -16.63 -38.09 -5.27
CA MET A 283 -15.66 -38.63 -4.31
C MET A 283 -16.35 -39.48 -3.23
N LYS A 284 -15.57 -40.36 -2.58
CA LYS A 284 -16.02 -41.09 -1.38
C LYS A 284 -16.55 -40.11 -0.30
N PRO A 285 -17.61 -40.47 0.44
CA PRO A 285 -18.27 -39.58 1.41
C PRO A 285 -17.33 -38.92 2.44
N GLU A 286 -16.29 -39.63 2.86
CA GLU A 286 -15.30 -39.11 3.83
C GLU A 286 -14.48 -37.94 3.27
N ASN A 287 -14.13 -37.99 1.97
CA ASN A 287 -13.34 -36.95 1.30
C ASN A 287 -14.21 -35.77 0.86
N SER A 288 -15.42 -36.05 0.38
CA SER A 288 -16.36 -35.02 -0.05
C SER A 288 -16.78 -34.12 1.12
N ARG A 289 -16.97 -34.70 2.32
CA ARG A 289 -17.30 -33.95 3.54
C ARG A 289 -16.24 -32.89 3.91
N ASN A 290 -14.96 -33.21 3.74
CA ASN A 290 -13.88 -32.26 4.03
C ASN A 290 -13.88 -31.07 3.05
N LEU A 291 -14.18 -31.30 1.76
CA LEU A 291 -14.33 -30.22 0.78
C LEU A 291 -15.56 -29.36 1.04
N ILE A 292 -16.67 -29.92 1.53
CA ILE A 292 -17.84 -29.13 1.95
C ILE A 292 -17.44 -28.10 3.00
N PHE A 293 -16.65 -28.48 4.02
CA PHE A 293 -16.15 -27.52 5.01
C PHE A 293 -15.25 -26.44 4.40
N LEU A 294 -14.42 -26.80 3.42
CA LEU A 294 -13.60 -25.84 2.69
C LEU A 294 -14.48 -24.84 1.91
N ILE A 295 -15.49 -25.33 1.18
CA ILE A 295 -16.44 -24.49 0.43
C ILE A 295 -17.18 -23.54 1.38
N LEU A 296 -17.69 -24.06 2.50
CA LEU A 296 -18.37 -23.26 3.53
C LEU A 296 -17.44 -22.17 4.09
N ARG A 297 -16.19 -22.51 4.41
CA ARG A 297 -15.21 -21.51 4.90
C ARG A 297 -14.88 -20.45 3.85
N ALA A 298 -14.80 -20.84 2.58
CA ALA A 298 -14.48 -19.94 1.46
C ALA A 298 -15.62 -18.94 1.14
N GLN A 299 -16.84 -19.18 1.62
CA GLN A 299 -17.93 -18.19 1.54
C GLN A 299 -17.63 -16.92 2.36
N LYS A 300 -16.76 -17.00 3.36
CA LYS A 300 -16.22 -15.81 4.04
C LYS A 300 -14.91 -15.41 3.37
N GLN A 301 -14.98 -14.43 2.47
CA GLN A 301 -13.81 -13.93 1.75
C GLN A 301 -12.76 -13.36 2.71
N LEU A 302 -11.51 -13.46 2.29
CA LEU A 302 -10.38 -12.82 2.94
C LEU A 302 -10.34 -11.36 2.51
N THR A 303 -10.47 -10.44 3.48
CA THR A 303 -10.55 -9.00 3.24
C THR A 303 -9.48 -8.27 4.04
N LEU A 304 -9.01 -7.16 3.49
CA LEU A 304 -8.25 -6.17 4.23
C LEU A 304 -9.18 -5.02 4.61
N THR A 305 -8.96 -4.33 5.72
CA THR A 305 -9.87 -3.29 6.21
C THR A 305 -9.19 -1.98 6.58
N VAL A 306 -9.97 -0.92 6.64
CA VAL A 306 -9.61 0.38 7.21
C VAL A 306 -10.02 0.38 8.68
N GLY A 307 -9.08 0.06 9.58
CA GLY A 307 -9.31 0.08 11.03
C GLY A 307 -10.48 -0.77 11.52
N LYS A 308 -10.79 -1.89 10.84
CA LYS A 308 -11.96 -2.75 11.08
C LYS A 308 -13.34 -2.09 10.86
N ILE A 309 -13.39 -0.91 10.25
CA ILE A 309 -14.64 -0.16 10.02
C ILE A 309 -15.23 -0.52 8.64
N MET A 310 -14.37 -0.64 7.62
CA MET A 310 -14.76 -0.80 6.23
C MET A 310 -13.74 -1.65 5.48
N ASP A 311 -14.20 -2.46 4.51
CA ASP A 311 -13.32 -3.21 3.62
C ASP A 311 -12.51 -2.27 2.70
N LEU A 312 -11.24 -2.60 2.49
CA LEU A 312 -10.44 -2.03 1.42
C LEU A 312 -10.87 -2.63 0.07
N SER A 313 -11.44 -1.78 -0.78
CA SER A 313 -11.91 -2.13 -2.11
C SER A 313 -11.81 -0.92 -3.05
N LEU A 314 -11.94 -1.15 -4.36
CA LEU A 314 -12.01 -0.04 -5.34
C LEU A 314 -13.28 0.80 -5.16
N GLU A 315 -14.34 0.22 -4.61
CA GLU A 315 -15.56 0.91 -4.23
C GLU A 315 -15.32 1.89 -3.07
N SER A 316 -14.58 1.46 -2.03
CA SER A 316 -14.16 2.31 -0.91
C SER A 316 -13.27 3.46 -1.38
N PHE A 317 -12.34 3.19 -2.31
CA PHE A 317 -11.52 4.24 -2.94
C PHE A 317 -12.40 5.30 -3.63
N THR A 318 -13.34 4.85 -4.47
CA THR A 318 -14.25 5.75 -5.20
C THR A 318 -15.11 6.57 -4.25
N SER A 319 -15.59 5.97 -3.16
CA SER A 319 -16.39 6.64 -2.15
C SER A 319 -15.61 7.77 -1.45
N ILE A 320 -14.34 7.52 -1.14
CA ILE A 320 -13.45 8.51 -0.51
C ILE A 320 -13.09 9.65 -1.48
N MET A 321 -12.88 9.34 -2.76
CA MET A 321 -12.69 10.35 -3.80
C MET A 321 -13.91 11.25 -3.94
N LYS A 322 -15.12 10.67 -3.97
CA LYS A 322 -16.38 11.42 -4.02
C LYS A 322 -16.55 12.32 -2.79
N ALA A 323 -16.34 11.78 -1.59
CA ALA A 323 -16.43 12.56 -0.36
C ALA A 323 -15.44 13.74 -0.35
N SER A 324 -14.20 13.51 -0.76
CA SER A 324 -13.17 14.57 -0.86
C SER A 324 -13.55 15.64 -1.89
N GLY A 325 -14.12 15.22 -3.03
CA GLY A 325 -14.67 16.14 -4.04
C GLY A 325 -15.86 16.96 -3.54
N SER A 326 -16.76 16.37 -2.75
CA SER A 326 -17.86 17.11 -2.10
C SER A 326 -17.34 18.15 -1.11
N TYR A 327 -16.35 17.81 -0.27
CA TYR A 327 -15.72 18.78 0.63
C TYR A 327 -15.01 19.90 -0.13
N LEU A 328 -14.32 19.57 -1.23
CA LEU A 328 -13.74 20.57 -2.13
C LEU A 328 -14.81 21.54 -2.66
N SER A 329 -15.95 21.04 -3.14
CA SER A 329 -17.04 21.90 -3.60
C SER A 329 -17.57 22.83 -2.51
N VAL A 330 -17.68 22.36 -1.26
CA VAL A 330 -18.07 23.20 -0.12
C VAL A 330 -17.02 24.28 0.15
N LEU A 331 -15.73 23.94 0.17
CA LEU A 331 -14.65 24.91 0.37
C LEU A 331 -14.66 26.00 -0.70
N LEU A 332 -14.86 25.62 -1.97
CA LEU A 332 -14.95 26.57 -3.08
C LEU A 332 -16.20 27.47 -3.00
N ALA A 333 -17.33 26.96 -2.50
CA ALA A 333 -18.55 27.75 -2.34
C ALA A 333 -18.49 28.74 -1.16
N MET A 334 -17.58 28.53 -0.22
CA MET A 334 -17.36 29.39 0.95
C MET A 334 -16.31 30.48 0.73
N GLN A 335 -15.65 30.50 -0.44
CA GLN A 335 -14.67 31.50 -0.86
C GLN A 335 -15.35 32.75 -1.42
#